data_AF-A0A1I7F2V4-F1
#
_entry.id   AF-A0A1I7F2V4-F1
#
_cell.length_a   1.000
_cell.length_b   1.000
_cell.length_c   1.000
_cell.angle_alpha   90.00
_cell.angle_beta   90.00
_cell.angle_gamma   90.00
#
_symmetry.space_group_name_H-M   'P 1'
#
loop_
_entity.id
_entity.type
_entity.pdbx_description
1 polymer ?
#
loop_
_entity_poly.entity_id
_entity_poly.type
_entity_poly.pdbx_seq_one_letter_code
_entity_poly.pdbx_strand_id
1 'polypeptide(L)'
;MSSGDPHIHGVVAYPSAGAWPSDFFDVVVWGGPELSQIGDIQALDGVLFAANRRVVESVRFDEDTFDGFHVYDTDFTYAAFLRGFKLAVCKDIMIAHKSGGNFQDSYKTYAGKFREKYKGHLPEETSDGMCEQSNYRNVTHAQMWKAWP
;
A
#
# COMPACT_ATOMS: atom_id res chain seq x y z
N MET A 1 -0.53 16.21 -3.18
CA MET A 1 -0.28 14.86 -2.62
C MET A 1 0.58 14.08 -3.59
N SER A 2 1.85 13.92 -3.27
CA SER A 2 2.78 13.00 -3.93
C SER A 2 2.63 11.57 -3.37
N SER A 3 1.40 11.19 -3.05
CA SER A 3 1.01 9.88 -2.51
C SER A 3 -0.06 9.32 -3.44
N GLY A 4 0.16 8.11 -3.95
CA GLY A 4 -0.55 7.64 -5.13
C GLY A 4 0.25 7.90 -6.40
N ASP A 5 -0.39 7.80 -7.55
CA ASP A 5 0.24 7.98 -8.85
C ASP A 5 1.06 9.30 -8.93
N PRO A 6 2.31 9.25 -9.44
CA PRO A 6 3.05 8.12 -9.98
C PRO A 6 3.92 7.36 -8.96
N HIS A 7 3.81 7.68 -7.66
CA HIS A 7 4.72 7.25 -6.60
C HIS A 7 4.35 5.90 -5.94
N ILE A 8 3.41 5.15 -6.51
CA ILE A 8 2.98 3.85 -5.96
C ILE A 8 4.04 2.79 -6.29
N HIS A 9 4.36 1.98 -5.28
CA HIS A 9 5.11 0.74 -5.46
C HIS A 9 4.38 -0.39 -4.77
N GLY A 10 4.36 -1.58 -5.37
CA GLY A 10 3.76 -2.75 -4.73
C GLY A 10 3.51 -3.89 -5.69
N VAL A 11 3.13 -5.03 -5.13
CA VAL A 11 2.65 -6.20 -5.87
C VAL A 11 1.50 -6.83 -5.11
N VAL A 12 0.40 -7.15 -5.81
CA VAL A 12 -0.73 -7.86 -5.23
C VAL A 12 -1.26 -8.88 -6.24
N ALA A 13 -1.51 -10.10 -5.76
CA ALA A 13 -2.19 -11.14 -6.52
C ALA A 13 -3.67 -11.20 -6.13
N TYR A 14 -4.56 -11.17 -7.12
CA TYR A 14 -6.00 -11.34 -6.93
C TYR A 14 -6.42 -12.70 -7.50
N PRO A 15 -7.24 -13.52 -6.83
CA PRO A 15 -7.79 -14.71 -7.45
C PRO A 15 -8.54 -14.38 -8.74
N SER A 16 -8.16 -14.93 -9.89
CA SER A 16 -8.73 -14.53 -11.20
C SER A 16 -10.24 -14.79 -11.28
N ALA A 17 -10.73 -15.83 -10.60
CA ALA A 17 -12.15 -16.15 -10.52
C ALA A 17 -12.90 -15.42 -9.38
N GLY A 18 -12.22 -14.56 -8.62
CA GLY A 18 -12.79 -13.90 -7.43
C GLY A 18 -13.16 -14.88 -6.30
N ALA A 19 -12.70 -16.13 -6.37
CA ALA A 19 -13.01 -17.20 -5.43
C ALA A 19 -11.74 -17.71 -4.72
N TRP A 20 -11.93 -18.34 -3.56
CA TRP A 20 -10.85 -19.01 -2.83
C TRP A 20 -11.30 -20.43 -2.45
N PRO A 21 -10.45 -21.47 -2.54
CA PRO A 21 -9.08 -21.45 -3.06
C PRO A 21 -9.02 -21.11 -4.56
N SER A 22 -7.85 -20.73 -5.05
CA SER A 22 -7.63 -20.40 -6.46
C SER A 22 -6.32 -20.95 -6.97
N ASP A 23 -6.34 -21.48 -8.20
CA ASP A 23 -5.17 -21.97 -8.92
C ASP A 23 -4.56 -20.90 -9.83
N PHE A 24 -5.31 -19.82 -10.12
CA PHE A 24 -4.95 -18.76 -11.04
C PHE A 24 -5.17 -17.39 -10.41
N PHE A 25 -4.21 -16.49 -10.62
CA PHE A 25 -4.24 -15.15 -10.08
C PHE A 25 -4.06 -14.11 -11.18
N ASP A 26 -4.53 -12.90 -10.93
CA ASP A 26 -4.18 -11.72 -11.67
C ASP A 26 -3.23 -10.91 -10.78
N VAL A 27 -1.99 -10.77 -11.21
CA VAL A 27 -0.93 -10.07 -10.46
C VAL A 27 -0.79 -8.67 -11.03
N VAL A 28 -0.88 -7.69 -10.13
CA VAL A 28 -0.66 -6.28 -10.44
C VAL A 28 0.63 -5.83 -9.77
N VAL A 29 1.51 -5.21 -10.54
CA VAL A 29 2.78 -4.64 -10.08
C VAL A 29 2.80 -3.15 -10.37
N TRP A 30 3.14 -2.35 -9.35
CA TRP A 30 3.26 -0.89 -9.45
C TRP A 30 4.72 -0.45 -9.26
N GLY A 31 5.11 0.59 -9.99
CA GLY A 31 6.41 1.26 -9.86
C GLY A 31 7.56 0.40 -10.39
N GLY A 32 7.42 -0.04 -11.64
CA GLY A 32 8.39 -0.86 -12.38
C GLY A 32 8.20 -2.38 -12.18
N PRO A 33 8.52 -3.21 -13.20
CA PRO A 33 8.29 -4.65 -13.17
C PRO A 33 9.24 -5.41 -12.23
N GLU A 34 10.34 -4.79 -11.78
CA GLU A 34 11.32 -5.46 -10.92
C GLU A 34 10.73 -5.85 -9.57
N LEU A 35 10.85 -7.12 -9.18
CA LEU A 35 10.35 -7.62 -7.90
C LEU A 35 11.39 -7.44 -6.78
N SER A 36 11.78 -6.19 -6.52
CA SER A 36 12.78 -5.82 -5.51
C SER A 36 12.19 -4.98 -4.37
N GLN A 37 12.96 -4.85 -3.29
CA GLN A 37 12.63 -3.94 -2.20
C GLN A 37 12.85 -2.48 -2.62
N ILE A 38 11.85 -1.63 -2.41
CA ILE A 38 11.90 -0.19 -2.65
C ILE A 38 11.96 0.55 -1.32
N GLY A 39 12.99 1.38 -1.13
CA GLY A 39 13.17 2.23 0.06
C GLY A 39 12.54 3.61 -0.10
N ASP A 40 12.86 4.52 0.83
CA ASP A 40 12.44 5.94 0.82
C ASP A 40 10.92 6.15 0.70
N ILE A 41 10.16 5.19 1.24
CA ILE A 41 8.71 5.24 1.29
C ILE A 41 8.25 6.13 2.45
N GLN A 42 7.18 6.88 2.23
CA GLN A 42 6.63 7.79 3.25
C GLN A 42 5.41 7.21 3.97
N ALA A 43 4.62 6.36 3.31
CA ALA A 43 3.46 5.69 3.89
C ALA A 43 3.22 4.34 3.19
N LEU A 44 2.56 3.41 3.89
CA LEU A 44 2.22 2.09 3.37
C LEU A 44 0.70 1.87 3.41
N ASP A 45 0.22 1.08 2.46
CA ASP A 45 -1.14 0.54 2.45
C ASP A 45 -1.26 -0.67 3.41
N GLY A 46 -2.43 -0.83 4.02
CA GLY A 46 -2.74 -1.82 5.05
C GLY A 46 -3.12 -3.22 4.57
N VAL A 47 -3.02 -3.55 3.27
CA VAL A 47 -3.22 -4.95 2.81
C VAL A 47 -2.34 -5.91 3.61
N LEU A 48 -1.08 -5.55 3.83
CA LEU A 48 -0.19 -6.19 4.79
C LEU A 48 1.03 -5.29 5.04
N PHE A 49 1.35 -5.04 6.30
CA PHE A 49 2.66 -4.53 6.68
C PHE A 49 3.12 -5.14 8.00
N ALA A 50 4.43 -5.08 8.24
CA ALA A 50 5.03 -5.48 9.50
C ALA A 50 5.87 -4.32 10.04
N ALA A 51 5.84 -4.12 11.35
CA ALA A 51 6.63 -3.10 12.03
C ALA A 51 7.40 -3.71 13.19
N ASN A 52 8.60 -3.22 13.44
CA ASN A 52 9.31 -3.56 14.67
C ASN A 52 8.50 -3.06 15.87
N ARG A 53 8.40 -3.86 16.93
CA ARG A 53 7.67 -3.49 18.16
C ARG A 53 8.03 -2.10 18.68
N ARG A 54 9.31 -1.69 18.59
CA ARG A 54 9.76 -0.34 19.01
C ARG A 54 9.09 0.81 18.24
N VAL A 55 8.74 0.58 16.96
CA VAL A 55 8.04 1.57 16.12
C VAL A 55 6.60 1.69 16.61
N VAL A 56 5.93 0.56 16.82
CA VAL A 56 4.56 0.53 17.36
C VAL A 56 4.51 1.18 18.75
N GLU A 57 5.54 0.95 19.57
CA GLU A 57 5.67 1.56 20.90
C GLU A 57 5.91 3.06 20.88
N SER A 58 6.69 3.53 19.90
CA SER A 58 7.02 4.95 19.76
C SER A 58 5.90 5.76 19.10
N VAL A 59 5.25 5.21 18.07
CA VAL A 59 4.34 5.96 17.18
C VAL A 59 2.90 5.87 17.67
N ARG A 60 2.44 4.63 17.95
CA ARG A 60 1.04 4.24 18.23
C ARG A 60 0.07 4.56 17.08
N PHE A 61 -1.05 3.84 17.03
CA PHE A 61 -2.17 4.20 16.16
C PHE A 61 -2.95 5.36 16.81
N ASP A 62 -3.43 6.28 15.99
CA ASP A 62 -4.30 7.39 16.41
C ASP A 62 -5.76 6.96 16.30
N GLU A 63 -6.18 6.13 17.25
CA GLU A 63 -7.53 5.55 17.30
C GLU A 63 -8.63 6.59 17.56
N ASP A 64 -8.27 7.77 18.09
CA ASP A 64 -9.21 8.87 18.33
C ASP A 64 -9.57 9.58 17.01
N THR A 65 -8.59 9.77 16.11
CA THR A 65 -8.81 10.44 14.81
C THR A 65 -9.26 9.46 13.72
N PHE A 66 -8.67 8.27 13.69
CA PHE A 66 -8.91 7.23 12.68
C PHE A 66 -9.62 6.02 13.30
N ASP A 67 -10.82 6.29 13.79
CA ASP A 67 -11.73 5.38 14.50
C ASP A 67 -12.50 4.39 13.59
N GLY A 68 -12.05 4.21 12.35
CA GLY A 68 -12.71 3.39 11.35
C GLY A 68 -11.76 2.62 10.45
N PHE A 69 -12.29 2.07 9.36
CA PHE A 69 -11.55 1.13 8.52
C PHE A 69 -10.59 1.76 7.50
N HIS A 70 -10.58 3.08 7.35
CA HIS A 70 -9.77 3.74 6.32
C HIS A 70 -8.67 4.60 6.91
N VAL A 71 -7.52 4.63 6.24
CA VAL A 71 -6.42 5.58 6.46
C VAL A 71 -5.67 5.40 7.78
N TYR A 72 -6.11 4.55 8.72
CA TYR A 72 -5.40 4.27 9.98
C TYR A 72 -3.98 3.73 9.75
N ASP A 73 -3.81 2.93 8.69
CA ASP A 73 -2.55 2.34 8.23
C ASP A 73 -1.59 3.40 7.67
N THR A 74 -2.11 4.23 6.77
CA THR A 74 -1.41 5.33 6.11
C THR A 74 -1.01 6.39 7.15
N ASP A 75 -1.90 6.69 8.11
CA ASP A 75 -1.62 7.56 9.25
C ASP A 75 -0.47 7.04 10.10
N PHE A 76 -0.58 5.80 10.58
CA PHE A 76 0.44 5.18 11.42
C PHE A 76 1.81 5.17 10.74
N THR A 77 1.85 4.78 9.47
CA THR A 77 3.11 4.66 8.72
C THR A 77 3.69 6.02 8.36
N TYR A 78 2.86 7.00 7.98
CA TYR A 78 3.31 8.37 7.76
C TYR A 78 3.81 9.04 9.03
N ALA A 79 3.15 8.82 10.17
CA ALA A 79 3.64 9.26 11.48
C ALA A 79 4.99 8.62 11.83
N ALA A 80 5.20 7.35 11.48
CA ALA A 80 6.49 6.69 11.65
C ALA A 80 7.58 7.31 10.78
N PHE A 81 7.28 7.60 9.51
CA PHE A 81 8.18 8.30 8.60
C PHE A 81 8.60 9.67 9.14
N LEU A 82 7.64 10.49 9.58
CA LEU A 82 7.92 11.81 10.16
C LEU A 82 8.76 11.74 11.44
N ARG A 83 8.73 10.62 12.17
CA ARG A 83 9.61 10.36 13.33
C ARG A 83 10.99 9.80 12.94
N GLY A 84 11.30 9.72 11.65
CA GLY A 84 12.60 9.28 11.13
C GLY A 84 12.76 7.76 11.04
N PHE A 85 11.68 6.98 11.17
CA PHE A 85 11.75 5.56 10.87
C PHE A 85 11.79 5.33 9.35
N LYS A 86 12.50 4.29 8.94
CA LYS A 86 12.59 3.88 7.53
C LYS A 86 11.42 2.97 7.19
N LEU A 87 10.78 3.25 6.07
CA LEU A 87 9.75 2.41 5.46
C LEU A 87 10.25 1.89 4.12
N ALA A 88 9.76 0.72 3.74
CA ALA A 88 10.07 0.08 2.48
C ALA A 88 8.87 -0.76 2.00
N VAL A 89 8.75 -0.91 0.69
CA VAL A 89 7.84 -1.84 0.04
C VAL A 89 8.63 -3.03 -0.48
N CYS A 90 8.23 -4.25 -0.13
CA CYS A 90 8.86 -5.48 -0.60
C CYS A 90 8.04 -6.06 -1.76
N LYS A 91 8.54 -5.95 -3.01
CA LYS A 91 7.89 -6.57 -4.18
C LYS A 91 8.28 -8.05 -4.38
N ASP A 92 9.21 -8.56 -3.59
CA ASP A 92 9.65 -9.96 -3.56
C ASP A 92 8.82 -10.85 -2.62
N ILE A 93 7.87 -10.28 -1.88
CA ILE A 93 6.91 -11.00 -1.06
C ILE A 93 5.54 -10.96 -1.73
N MET A 94 5.15 -12.07 -2.35
CA MET A 94 3.85 -12.18 -3.03
C MET A 94 2.72 -12.40 -2.03
N ILE A 95 1.67 -11.57 -2.11
CA ILE A 95 0.49 -11.65 -1.25
C ILE A 95 -0.75 -11.81 -2.14
N ALA A 96 -1.54 -12.84 -1.83
CA ALA A 96 -2.85 -13.01 -2.45
C ALA A 96 -3.93 -12.32 -1.60
N HIS A 97 -4.68 -11.40 -2.22
CA HIS A 97 -5.72 -10.64 -1.55
C HIS A 97 -7.07 -10.82 -2.27
N LYS A 98 -8.06 -11.36 -1.55
CA LYS A 98 -9.41 -11.58 -2.07
C LYS A 98 -10.34 -10.41 -1.72
N SER A 99 -10.01 -9.22 -2.19
CA SER A 99 -10.89 -8.05 -2.15
C SER A 99 -10.38 -6.98 -3.13
N GLY A 100 -11.28 -6.41 -3.92
CA GLY A 100 -10.96 -5.30 -4.83
C GLY A 100 -10.94 -3.92 -4.15
N GLY A 101 -11.21 -3.85 -2.85
CA GLY A 101 -11.39 -2.59 -2.12
C GLY A 101 -12.78 -1.97 -2.30
N ASN A 102 -13.14 -1.04 -1.42
CA ASN A 102 -14.36 -0.26 -1.52
C ASN A 102 -14.15 1.18 -1.02
N PHE A 103 -14.10 2.12 -1.95
CA PHE A 103 -13.85 3.54 -1.69
C PHE A 103 -15.16 4.31 -1.50
N GLN A 104 -15.89 4.00 -0.43
CA GLN A 104 -17.14 4.68 -0.10
C GLN A 104 -16.90 6.10 0.47
N ASP A 105 -17.96 6.83 0.79
CA ASP A 105 -17.87 8.19 1.35
C ASP A 105 -17.12 8.25 2.70
N SER A 106 -17.06 7.13 3.43
CA SER A 106 -16.20 6.97 4.61
C SER A 106 -14.73 7.24 4.27
N TYR A 107 -14.22 6.72 3.15
CA TYR A 107 -12.84 6.96 2.72
C TYR A 107 -12.55 8.44 2.52
N LYS A 108 -13.44 9.19 1.85
CA LYS A 108 -13.27 10.64 1.65
C LYS A 108 -13.18 11.39 2.97
N THR A 109 -13.99 10.98 3.95
CA THR A 109 -13.99 11.57 5.29
C THR A 109 -12.64 11.37 5.98
N TYR A 110 -12.13 10.14 6.04
CA TYR A 110 -10.84 9.84 6.67
C TYR A 110 -9.64 10.44 5.90
N ALA A 111 -9.68 10.45 4.58
CA ALA A 111 -8.68 11.13 3.76
C ALA A 111 -8.65 12.64 4.03
N GLY A 112 -9.81 13.26 4.27
CA GLY A 112 -9.92 14.64 4.72
C GLY A 112 -9.27 14.87 6.08
N LYS A 113 -9.55 14.01 7.08
CA LYS A 113 -8.91 14.06 8.40
C LYS A 113 -7.38 13.98 8.29
N PHE A 114 -6.86 13.06 7.47
CA PHE A 114 -5.42 12.92 7.21
C PHE A 114 -4.79 14.18 6.61
N ARG A 115 -5.43 14.76 5.58
CA ARG A 115 -4.94 15.99 4.95
C ARG A 115 -4.88 17.15 5.94
N GLU A 116 -5.90 17.29 6.80
CA GLU A 116 -5.91 18.34 7.82
C GLU A 116 -4.82 18.11 8.87
N LYS A 117 -4.70 16.87 9.38
CA LYS A 117 -3.67 16.48 10.37
C LYS A 117 -2.25 16.77 9.87
N TYR A 118 -1.98 16.54 8.59
CA TYR A 118 -0.64 16.65 8.00
C TYR A 118 -0.45 17.83 7.05
N LYS A 119 -1.36 18.82 7.04
CA LYS A 119 -1.34 19.94 6.08
C LYS A 119 0.00 20.67 5.95
N GLY A 120 0.77 20.78 7.03
CA GLY A 120 2.09 21.43 7.03
C GLY A 120 3.26 20.56 6.56
N HIS A 121 3.02 19.27 6.28
CA HIS A 121 4.01 18.30 5.84
C HIS A 121 3.74 17.76 4.44
N LEU A 122 2.51 17.95 3.93
CA LEU A 122 2.13 17.46 2.61
C LEU A 122 2.58 18.47 1.53
N PRO A 123 2.96 17.99 0.34
CA PRO A 123 3.33 18.85 -0.77
C PRO A 123 2.12 19.66 -1.25
N GLU A 124 2.35 20.93 -1.57
CA GLU A 124 1.34 21.89 -2.02
C GLU A 124 0.70 21.48 -3.36
N GLU A 125 1.45 20.79 -4.22
CA GLU A 125 0.98 20.32 -5.53
C GLU A 125 0.75 18.80 -5.59
N THR A 126 -0.15 18.38 -6.47
CA THR A 126 -0.34 16.98 -6.88
C THR A 126 0.39 16.74 -8.20
N SER A 127 0.98 15.57 -8.34
CA SER A 127 1.51 15.12 -9.63
C SER A 127 0.38 14.62 -10.53
N ASP A 128 0.40 15.02 -11.81
CA ASP A 128 -0.53 14.50 -12.84
C ASP A 128 0.00 13.22 -13.53
N GLY A 129 1.14 12.70 -13.09
CA GLY A 129 1.76 11.51 -13.65
C GLY A 129 1.04 10.24 -13.21
N MET A 130 0.95 9.24 -14.08
CA MET A 130 0.46 7.90 -13.74
C MET A 130 1.59 6.98 -13.31
N CYS A 131 1.33 6.09 -12.36
CA CYS A 131 2.30 5.07 -11.97
C CYS A 131 2.45 4.05 -13.10
N GLU A 132 3.68 3.59 -13.35
CA GLU A 132 3.89 2.43 -14.21
C GLU A 132 3.24 1.20 -13.57
N GLN A 133 2.28 0.61 -14.27
CA GLN A 133 1.54 -0.57 -13.82
C GLN A 133 1.67 -1.72 -14.82
N SER A 134 2.17 -2.86 -14.35
CA SER A 134 2.20 -4.11 -15.10
C SER A 134 1.12 -5.06 -14.59
N ASN A 135 0.38 -5.68 -15.50
CA ASN A 135 -0.70 -6.62 -15.18
C ASN A 135 -0.43 -7.98 -15.82
N TYR A 136 -0.32 -9.02 -15.00
CA TYR A 136 -0.12 -10.40 -15.44
C TYR A 136 -1.37 -11.21 -15.10
N ARG A 137 -2.00 -11.83 -16.10
CA ARG A 137 -3.28 -12.55 -15.94
C ARG A 137 -3.08 -14.05 -15.89
N ASN A 138 -3.97 -14.75 -15.18
CA ASN A 138 -4.02 -16.22 -15.11
C ASN A 138 -2.67 -16.86 -14.70
N VAL A 139 -2.06 -16.25 -13.70
CA VAL A 139 -0.78 -16.59 -13.08
C VAL A 139 -0.98 -17.80 -12.16
N THR A 140 -0.26 -18.91 -12.36
CA THR A 140 -0.32 -20.08 -11.46
C THR A 140 0.58 -19.94 -10.22
N HIS A 141 0.31 -20.73 -9.17
CA HIS A 141 1.16 -20.80 -7.96
C HIS A 141 2.64 -21.09 -8.26
N ALA A 142 2.91 -22.10 -9.09
CA ALA A 142 4.28 -22.52 -9.44
C ALA A 142 5.09 -21.41 -10.15
N GLN A 143 4.37 -20.48 -10.74
CA GLN A 143 4.86 -19.48 -11.66
C GLN A 143 5.05 -18.18 -10.84
N MET A 144 4.24 -17.95 -9.79
CA MET A 144 4.46 -16.90 -8.75
C MET A 144 5.76 -17.16 -8.00
N TRP A 145 6.04 -18.43 -7.65
CA TRP A 145 7.24 -18.83 -6.92
C TRP A 145 8.54 -18.62 -7.71
N LYS A 146 8.45 -18.52 -9.04
CA LYS A 146 9.62 -18.31 -9.91
C LYS A 146 9.96 -16.84 -10.14
N ALA A 147 9.27 -15.90 -9.48
CA ALA A 147 9.49 -14.44 -9.56
C ALA A 147 9.38 -13.80 -10.96
N TRP A 148 8.74 -14.50 -11.90
CA TRP A 148 8.29 -14.12 -13.27
C TRP A 148 9.07 -13.11 -14.13
N PRO A 149 9.17 -13.42 -15.44
CA PRO A 149 9.77 -14.61 -16.06
C PRO A 149 11.26 -14.82 -15.72
#